data_AF-A0A246DT15-F1
#
_entry.id   AF-A0A246DT15-F1
#
_cell.length_a   1.000
_cell.length_b   1.000
_cell.length_c   1.000
_cell.angle_alpha   90.00
_cell.angle_beta   90.00
_cell.angle_gamma   90.00
#
_symmetry.space_group_name_H-M   'P 1'
#
loop_
_entity.id
_entity.type
_entity.pdbx_description
1 polymer ?
#
loop_
_entity_poly.entity_id
_entity_poly.type
_entity_poly.pdbx_seq_one_letter_code
_entity_poly.pdbx_strand_id
1 'polypeptide(L)'
;MASYSIDEAIRELTPVLGKTAPAGAVSAEWIATTMQAGHSSRTGGYRDAGGNLVSEESTRPLDIVEEVIEKLDAAASHRFNKVVIRWKKAKLPFMRGEITIDTTYDQSIVPRGPEDPVYEAAAAARRAFWQTRGGVREGFAAERETANVHNQTKWFGPHRRVLAVDAPEKLILATDGLSTPWAGISEPENGVECELFMEFDPATLDSTGTANWANLLINLGDLVADGHRVARDVEKHGAILFCRLTEDYAPLTRIILSCDPSRIDGLPFGSVPLIRATPVAEAEIEGRDPDEDWGATAARQALAKHGIRI
;
A
#
# COMPACT_ATOMS: atom_id res chain seq x y z
N MET A 1 -14.42 -14.85 32.02
CA MET A 1 -14.71 -13.61 31.28
C MET A 1 -15.42 -14.01 30.01
N ALA A 2 -16.53 -13.37 29.66
CA ALA A 2 -17.26 -13.69 28.44
C ALA A 2 -16.41 -13.28 27.22
N SER A 3 -16.30 -14.17 26.22
CA SER A 3 -15.63 -13.88 24.95
C SER A 3 -16.49 -12.93 24.12
N TYR A 4 -15.88 -11.91 23.52
CA TYR A 4 -16.56 -10.95 22.66
C TYR A 4 -17.30 -11.65 21.50
N SER A 5 -18.50 -11.18 21.16
CA SER A 5 -19.43 -11.86 20.24
C SER A 5 -19.99 -10.93 19.15
N ILE A 6 -20.57 -11.51 18.09
CA ILE A 6 -21.23 -10.74 17.02
C ILE A 6 -22.35 -9.85 17.57
N ASP A 7 -23.09 -10.30 18.57
CA ASP A 7 -24.16 -9.49 19.19
C ASP A 7 -23.60 -8.26 19.93
N GLU A 8 -22.42 -8.38 20.53
CA GLU A 8 -21.71 -7.26 21.16
C GLU A 8 -21.16 -6.28 20.12
N ALA A 9 -20.58 -6.81 19.04
CA ALA A 9 -20.17 -6.03 17.87
C ALA A 9 -21.34 -5.22 17.27
N ILE A 10 -22.49 -5.85 17.05
CA ILE A 10 -23.72 -5.18 16.58
C ILE A 10 -24.13 -4.08 17.56
N ARG A 11 -24.08 -4.35 18.87
CA ARG A 11 -24.46 -3.38 19.91
C ARG A 11 -23.55 -2.15 19.91
N GLU A 12 -22.24 -2.32 19.69
CA GLU A 12 -21.25 -1.24 19.60
C GLU A 12 -21.42 -0.41 18.31
N LEU A 13 -21.69 -1.06 17.17
CA LEU A 13 -21.83 -0.37 15.87
C LEU A 13 -23.17 0.36 15.71
N THR A 14 -24.25 -0.17 16.29
CA THR A 14 -25.62 0.38 16.19
C THR A 14 -25.73 1.89 16.46
N PRO A 15 -25.20 2.43 17.58
CA PRO A 15 -25.30 3.86 17.85
C PRO A 15 -24.43 4.74 16.94
N VAL A 16 -23.44 4.17 16.26
CA VAL A 16 -22.49 4.93 15.43
C VAL A 16 -22.98 5.00 13.99
N LEU A 17 -23.20 3.86 13.32
CA LEU A 17 -23.48 3.82 11.88
C LEU A 17 -24.77 4.57 11.52
N GLY A 18 -25.81 4.47 12.34
CA GLY A 18 -27.04 5.23 12.10
C GLY A 18 -26.89 6.75 12.27
N LYS A 19 -25.95 7.19 13.12
CA LYS A 19 -25.71 8.60 13.44
C LYS A 19 -24.76 9.26 12.43
N THR A 20 -23.81 8.49 11.90
CA THR A 20 -22.78 8.96 10.96
C THR A 20 -23.21 8.80 9.50
N ALA A 21 -24.35 8.15 9.23
CA ALA A 21 -24.92 8.02 7.90
C ALA A 21 -25.12 9.39 7.21
N PRO A 22 -24.52 9.64 6.04
CA PRO A 22 -24.72 10.86 5.27
C PRO A 22 -26.18 11.06 4.86
N ALA A 23 -26.54 12.31 4.55
CA ALA A 23 -27.85 12.63 4.00
C ALA A 23 -28.10 11.83 2.70
N GLY A 24 -29.27 11.19 2.60
CA GLY A 24 -29.63 10.34 1.46
C GLY A 24 -29.21 8.87 1.55
N ALA A 25 -28.35 8.50 2.52
CA ALA A 25 -28.00 7.10 2.73
C ALA A 25 -29.21 6.28 3.22
N VAL A 26 -29.38 5.07 2.65
CA VAL A 26 -30.43 4.11 3.04
C VAL A 26 -29.87 2.73 3.38
N SER A 27 -28.64 2.45 2.96
CA SER A 27 -27.92 1.23 3.28
C SER A 27 -26.42 1.50 3.32
N ALA A 28 -25.66 0.56 3.83
CA ALA A 28 -24.21 0.55 3.72
C ALA A 28 -23.71 -0.89 3.77
N GLU A 29 -22.58 -1.12 3.13
CA GLU A 29 -21.86 -2.38 3.22
C GLU A 29 -20.38 -2.06 3.33
N TRP A 30 -19.73 -2.72 4.29
CA TRP A 30 -18.29 -2.70 4.45
C TRP A 30 -17.78 -4.14 4.44
N ILE A 31 -16.74 -4.39 3.67
CA ILE A 31 -16.01 -5.64 3.64
C ILE A 31 -14.65 -5.37 4.26
N ALA A 32 -14.27 -6.20 5.22
CA ALA A 32 -12.96 -6.15 5.83
C ALA A 32 -12.33 -7.55 5.82
N THR A 33 -11.01 -7.60 5.74
CA THR A 33 -10.25 -8.85 5.87
C THR A 33 -9.38 -8.80 7.11
N THR A 34 -9.30 -9.89 7.88
CA THR A 34 -8.51 -9.96 9.13
C THR A 34 -7.11 -10.53 8.93
N MET A 35 -6.83 -11.10 7.76
CA MET A 35 -5.53 -11.65 7.39
C MET A 35 -4.71 -10.67 6.53
N GLN A 36 -4.88 -9.36 6.73
CA GLN A 36 -4.03 -8.35 6.12
C GLN A 36 -3.17 -7.72 7.21
N ALA A 37 -1.86 -7.63 6.96
CA ALA A 37 -0.81 -7.13 7.84
C ALA A 37 -1.24 -5.98 8.78
N GLY A 38 -1.76 -6.34 9.95
CA GLY A 38 -2.13 -5.42 11.04
C GLY A 38 -3.17 -4.36 10.70
N HIS A 39 -3.84 -4.44 9.55
CA HIS A 39 -4.87 -3.47 9.16
C HIS A 39 -5.99 -4.21 8.45
N SER A 40 -7.20 -4.08 8.99
CA SER A 40 -8.41 -4.40 8.27
C SER A 40 -8.55 -3.38 7.13
N SER A 41 -8.14 -3.71 5.90
CA SER A 41 -8.54 -2.85 4.79
C SER A 41 -10.04 -2.96 4.65
N ARG A 42 -10.73 -1.86 4.98
CA ARG A 42 -12.16 -1.77 4.86
C ARG A 42 -12.49 -1.14 3.52
N THR A 43 -13.12 -1.90 2.64
CA THR A 43 -13.70 -1.38 1.41
C THR A 43 -15.22 -1.29 1.56
N GLY A 44 -15.84 -0.34 0.87
CA GLY A 44 -17.28 -0.09 0.94
C GLY A 44 -17.64 1.28 1.51
N GLY A 45 -18.91 1.47 1.87
CA GLY A 45 -19.45 2.76 2.27
C GLY A 45 -20.97 2.82 2.23
N TYR A 46 -21.52 3.99 2.54
CA TYR A 46 -22.96 4.24 2.46
C TYR A 46 -23.47 4.30 1.02
N ARG A 47 -24.70 3.84 0.82
CA ARG A 47 -25.40 3.83 -0.47
C ARG A 47 -26.76 4.51 -0.40
N ASP A 48 -27.09 5.22 -1.47
CA ASP A 48 -28.42 5.81 -1.69
C ASP A 48 -29.46 4.75 -2.11
N ALA A 49 -30.70 5.18 -2.36
CA ALA A 49 -31.77 4.29 -2.79
C ALA A 49 -31.58 3.71 -4.20
N GLY A 50 -30.70 4.31 -5.02
CA GLY A 50 -30.30 3.81 -6.32
C GLY A 50 -29.12 2.83 -6.26
N GLY A 51 -28.50 2.64 -5.09
CA GLY A 51 -27.34 1.77 -4.89
C GLY A 51 -25.99 2.48 -5.11
N ASN A 52 -25.98 3.78 -5.39
CA ASN A 52 -24.76 4.55 -5.62
C ASN A 52 -24.08 4.90 -4.29
N LEU A 53 -22.74 4.94 -4.29
CA LEU A 53 -21.97 5.38 -3.12
C LEU A 53 -22.28 6.84 -2.81
N VAL A 54 -22.56 7.12 -1.54
CA VAL A 54 -22.75 8.48 -1.05
C VAL A 54 -21.41 9.02 -0.57
N SER A 55 -21.05 10.23 -1.00
CA SER A 55 -19.82 10.88 -0.55
C SER A 55 -19.84 11.07 0.97
N GLU A 56 -18.78 10.61 1.64
CA GLU A 56 -18.58 10.81 3.07
C GLU A 56 -17.66 12.02 3.27
N GLU A 57 -18.04 12.98 4.12
CA GLU A 57 -17.18 14.13 4.45
C GLU A 57 -15.98 13.74 5.33
N SER A 58 -16.07 12.61 6.04
CA SER A 58 -14.98 12.06 6.86
C SER A 58 -15.17 10.56 7.11
N THR A 59 -14.10 9.78 6.98
CA THR A 59 -14.07 8.34 7.27
C THR A 59 -13.65 8.00 8.70
N ARG A 60 -13.27 9.00 9.53
CA ARG A 60 -12.88 8.80 10.94
C ARG A 60 -13.99 8.28 11.87
N PRO A 61 -15.28 8.65 11.69
CA PRO A 61 -16.37 8.13 12.54
C PRO A 61 -16.62 6.62 12.40
N LEU A 62 -15.78 5.97 11.63
CA LEU A 62 -15.93 4.65 11.06
C LEU A 62 -14.73 3.77 11.48
N ASP A 63 -13.73 4.31 12.20
CA ASP A 63 -12.61 3.57 12.83
C ASP A 63 -13.12 2.49 13.81
N ILE A 64 -14.31 2.71 14.40
CA ILE A 64 -14.97 1.72 15.26
C ILE A 64 -15.25 0.39 14.55
N VAL A 65 -15.40 0.39 13.22
CA VAL A 65 -15.54 -0.84 12.44
C VAL A 65 -14.28 -1.68 12.56
N GLU A 66 -13.11 -1.07 12.44
CA GLU A 66 -11.81 -1.73 12.55
C GLU A 66 -11.60 -2.27 13.97
N GLU A 67 -11.88 -1.47 15.00
CA GLU A 67 -11.81 -1.90 16.41
C GLU A 67 -12.71 -3.11 16.71
N VAL A 68 -13.95 -3.10 16.19
CA VAL A 68 -14.90 -4.20 16.38
C VAL A 68 -14.41 -5.48 15.71
N ILE A 69 -13.80 -5.37 14.53
CA ILE A 69 -13.23 -6.51 13.80
C ILE A 69 -12.05 -7.11 14.57
N GLU A 70 -11.15 -6.27 15.11
CA GLU A 70 -10.02 -6.73 15.94
C GLU A 70 -10.50 -7.49 17.18
N LYS A 71 -11.53 -6.97 17.87
CA LYS A 71 -12.13 -7.65 19.03
C LYS A 71 -12.79 -8.98 18.64
N LEU A 72 -13.46 -9.04 17.49
CA LEU A 72 -14.06 -10.28 16.98
C LEU A 72 -12.98 -11.32 16.65
N ASP A 73 -11.88 -10.92 16.03
CA ASP A 73 -10.77 -11.80 15.67
C ASP A 73 -10.08 -12.36 16.93
N ALA A 74 -9.79 -11.50 17.91
CA ALA A 74 -9.18 -11.88 19.18
C ALA A 74 -10.05 -12.85 20.01
N ALA A 75 -11.38 -12.80 19.86
CA ALA A 75 -12.32 -13.64 20.58
C ALA A 75 -12.78 -14.89 19.80
N ALA A 76 -12.36 -15.05 18.55
CA ALA A 76 -12.88 -16.06 17.64
C ALA A 76 -12.55 -17.49 18.08
N SER A 77 -13.55 -18.36 18.16
CA SER A 77 -13.35 -19.80 18.36
C SER A 77 -13.01 -20.54 17.06
N HIS A 78 -13.36 -19.95 15.91
CA HIS A 78 -13.09 -20.47 14.57
C HIS A 78 -12.42 -19.38 13.74
N ARG A 79 -11.45 -19.75 12.91
CA ARG A 79 -10.78 -18.81 12.02
C ARG A 79 -11.78 -18.24 11.02
N PHE A 80 -11.75 -16.93 10.84
CA PHE A 80 -12.36 -16.23 9.72
C PHE A 80 -11.31 -15.28 9.16
N ASN A 81 -11.45 -14.90 7.89
CA ASN A 81 -10.55 -13.94 7.25
C ASN A 81 -11.30 -12.86 6.47
N LYS A 82 -12.63 -12.91 6.47
CA LYS A 82 -13.53 -11.94 5.84
C LYS A 82 -14.68 -11.62 6.79
N VAL A 83 -14.93 -10.34 6.98
CA VAL A 83 -16.06 -9.79 7.75
C VAL A 83 -16.86 -8.89 6.82
N VAL A 84 -18.17 -9.12 6.73
CA VAL A 84 -19.09 -8.25 5.99
C VAL A 84 -20.06 -7.62 6.97
N ILE A 85 -20.01 -6.30 7.06
CA ILE A 85 -20.90 -5.51 7.92
C ILE A 85 -21.89 -4.80 7.01
N ARG A 86 -23.18 -5.05 7.22
CA ARG A 86 -24.24 -4.35 6.49
C ARG A 86 -25.08 -3.54 7.45
N TRP A 87 -25.36 -2.32 7.07
CA TRP A 87 -26.31 -1.45 7.75
C TRP A 87 -27.48 -1.14 6.82
N LYS A 88 -28.68 -1.10 7.37
CA LYS A 88 -29.89 -0.70 6.67
C LYS A 88 -30.66 0.31 7.49
N LYS A 89 -31.02 1.42 6.86
CA LYS A 89 -31.80 2.48 7.51
C LYS A 89 -33.16 1.95 7.95
N ALA A 90 -33.59 2.39 9.12
CA ALA A 90 -34.92 2.10 9.63
C ALA A 90 -36.01 2.65 8.70
N LYS A 91 -37.09 1.89 8.53
CA LYS A 91 -38.28 2.34 7.78
C LYS A 91 -39.10 3.40 8.52
N LEU A 92 -38.99 3.47 9.85
CA LEU A 92 -39.73 4.40 10.70
C LEU A 92 -38.76 5.26 11.54
N PRO A 93 -39.06 6.55 11.78
CA PRO A 93 -38.13 7.49 12.42
C PRO A 93 -37.71 7.15 13.86
N PHE A 94 -38.52 6.38 14.57
CA PHE A 94 -38.28 5.98 15.96
C PHE A 94 -37.59 4.61 16.11
N MET A 95 -37.38 3.90 15.00
CA MET A 95 -36.66 2.63 14.99
C MET A 95 -35.19 2.86 14.67
N ARG A 96 -34.31 2.00 15.19
CA ARG A 96 -32.89 1.99 14.83
C ARG A 96 -32.69 1.23 13.52
N GLY A 97 -31.63 1.59 12.80
CA GLY A 97 -31.20 0.84 11.63
C GLY A 97 -30.82 -0.59 12.02
N GLU A 98 -30.97 -1.50 11.07
CA GLU A 98 -30.61 -2.91 11.23
C GLU A 98 -29.14 -3.08 10.85
N ILE A 99 -28.38 -3.81 11.67
CA ILE A 99 -27.00 -4.18 11.38
C ILE A 99 -26.91 -5.70 11.34
N THR A 100 -26.21 -6.21 10.33
CA THR A 100 -25.82 -7.61 10.24
C THR A 100 -24.30 -7.69 10.06
N ILE A 101 -23.71 -8.70 10.68
CA ILE A 101 -22.27 -8.98 10.59
C ILE A 101 -22.13 -10.46 10.23
N ASP A 102 -21.50 -10.73 9.09
CA ASP A 102 -21.16 -12.09 8.67
C ASP A 102 -19.65 -12.27 8.75
N THR A 103 -19.20 -13.32 9.43
CA THR A 103 -17.80 -13.75 9.41
C THR A 103 -17.68 -15.02 8.57
N THR A 104 -16.72 -15.03 7.65
CA THR A 104 -16.47 -16.20 6.78
C THR A 104 -14.98 -16.47 6.66
N TYR A 105 -14.63 -17.74 6.48
CA TYR A 105 -13.30 -18.15 6.09
C TYR A 105 -13.29 -18.41 4.59
N ASP A 106 -12.75 -17.46 3.84
CA ASP A 106 -12.56 -17.51 2.40
C ASP A 106 -11.16 -18.02 2.09
N GLN A 107 -11.05 -19.28 1.64
CA GLN A 107 -9.76 -19.88 1.31
C GLN A 107 -9.00 -19.13 0.20
N SER A 108 -9.70 -18.39 -0.66
CA SER A 108 -9.07 -17.68 -1.78
C SER A 108 -8.23 -16.48 -1.33
N ILE A 109 -8.52 -15.92 -0.16
CA ILE A 109 -7.83 -14.74 0.39
C ILE A 109 -6.81 -15.10 1.49
N VAL A 110 -6.55 -16.39 1.70
CA VAL A 110 -5.53 -16.85 2.64
C VAL A 110 -4.15 -16.51 2.06
N PRO A 111 -3.22 -15.93 2.87
CA PRO A 111 -1.82 -15.77 2.52
C PRO A 111 -1.23 -17.08 2.00
N ARG A 112 -0.64 -17.01 0.80
CA ARG A 112 0.06 -18.15 0.22
C ARG A 112 1.29 -18.45 1.08
N GLY A 113 1.62 -19.72 1.26
CA GLY A 113 2.84 -20.09 1.96
C GLY A 113 4.07 -19.60 1.20
N PRO A 114 5.22 -19.34 1.87
CA PRO A 114 6.43 -18.86 1.20
C PRO A 114 6.94 -19.79 0.08
N GLU A 115 6.51 -21.05 0.08
CA GLU A 115 6.83 -22.07 -0.93
C GLU A 115 5.88 -22.06 -2.15
N ASP A 116 4.91 -21.14 -2.21
CA ASP A 116 4.00 -21.06 -3.35
C ASP A 116 4.77 -20.66 -4.62
N PRO A 117 4.71 -21.46 -5.71
CA PRO A 117 5.48 -21.21 -6.93
C PRO A 117 5.13 -19.87 -7.60
N VAL A 118 4.00 -19.24 -7.25
CA VAL A 118 3.64 -17.91 -7.76
C VAL A 118 4.70 -16.85 -7.39
N TYR A 119 5.35 -17.01 -6.23
CA TYR A 119 6.33 -16.07 -5.73
C TYR A 119 7.62 -16.10 -6.55
N GLU A 120 8.09 -17.29 -6.90
CA GLU A 120 9.20 -17.46 -7.85
C GLU A 120 8.85 -16.99 -9.26
N ALA A 121 7.62 -17.25 -9.73
CA ALA A 121 7.17 -16.73 -11.02
C ALA A 121 7.15 -15.18 -11.06
N ALA A 122 6.70 -14.54 -9.98
CA ALA A 122 6.71 -13.08 -9.85
C ALA A 122 8.14 -12.53 -9.79
N ALA A 123 9.02 -13.14 -9.01
CA ALA A 123 10.43 -12.76 -8.94
C ALA A 123 11.13 -12.92 -10.29
N ALA A 124 10.85 -13.99 -11.04
CA ALA A 124 11.38 -14.21 -12.38
C ALA A 124 10.90 -13.14 -13.37
N ALA A 125 9.61 -12.76 -13.35
CA ALA A 125 9.08 -11.70 -14.20
C ALA A 125 9.74 -10.34 -13.91
N ARG A 126 9.90 -9.96 -12.64
CA ARG A 126 10.62 -8.74 -12.25
C ARG A 126 12.08 -8.78 -12.69
N ARG A 127 12.77 -9.90 -12.46
CA ARG A 127 14.18 -10.05 -12.87
C ARG A 127 14.34 -9.95 -14.38
N ALA A 128 13.46 -10.58 -15.15
CA ALA A 128 13.45 -10.48 -16.60
C ALA A 128 13.25 -9.03 -17.06
N PHE A 129 12.31 -8.29 -16.43
CA PHE A 129 12.13 -6.87 -16.70
C PHE A 129 13.42 -6.06 -16.45
N TRP A 130 14.03 -6.23 -15.28
CA TRP A 130 15.26 -5.51 -14.91
C TRP A 130 16.44 -5.86 -15.82
N GLN A 131 16.54 -7.10 -16.27
CA GLN A 131 17.53 -7.55 -17.25
C GLN A 131 17.37 -6.87 -18.61
N THR A 132 16.18 -6.37 -18.97
CA THR A 132 16.02 -5.57 -20.20
C THR A 132 16.62 -4.16 -20.06
N ARG A 133 16.80 -3.67 -18.82
CA ARG A 133 17.36 -2.34 -18.54
C ARG A 133 18.88 -2.37 -18.28
N GLY A 134 19.44 -3.51 -17.89
CA GLY A 134 20.88 -3.66 -17.62
C GLY A 134 21.26 -4.99 -16.98
N GLY A 135 22.53 -5.11 -16.58
CA GLY A 135 23.05 -6.29 -15.89
C GLY A 135 22.69 -6.28 -14.41
N VAL A 136 21.89 -7.24 -13.94
CA VAL A 136 21.59 -7.39 -12.51
C VAL A 136 22.82 -7.93 -11.78
N ARG A 137 23.34 -7.20 -10.79
CA ARG A 137 24.51 -7.61 -10.00
C ARG A 137 24.20 -8.83 -9.14
N GLU A 138 25.07 -9.83 -9.19
CA GLU A 138 24.95 -11.03 -8.34
C GLU A 138 25.50 -10.76 -6.93
N GLY A 139 24.80 -11.25 -5.89
CA GLY A 139 25.30 -11.27 -4.52
C GLY A 139 25.32 -9.90 -3.83
N PHE A 140 24.53 -8.94 -4.32
CA PHE A 140 24.41 -7.61 -3.74
C PHE A 140 23.79 -7.67 -2.33
N ALA A 141 24.30 -6.86 -1.40
CA ALA A 141 24.05 -7.00 0.04
C ALA A 141 22.58 -6.83 0.46
N ALA A 142 21.80 -6.01 -0.25
CA ALA A 142 20.37 -5.83 0.04
C ALA A 142 19.49 -7.00 -0.43
N GLU A 143 20.08 -8.05 -1.04
CA GLU A 143 19.42 -9.32 -1.33
C GLU A 143 19.34 -10.25 -0.10
N ARG A 144 20.12 -9.99 0.97
CA ARG A 144 20.40 -10.97 2.03
C ARG A 144 20.09 -10.50 3.45
N GLU A 145 18.82 -10.19 3.72
CA GLU A 145 18.30 -10.41 5.07
C GLU A 145 17.45 -11.68 5.09
N THR A 146 17.41 -12.38 6.23
CA THR A 146 16.52 -13.52 6.42
C THR A 146 15.11 -13.05 6.15
N ALA A 147 14.46 -13.65 5.14
CA ALA A 147 13.08 -13.42 4.79
C ALA A 147 12.26 -13.33 6.07
N ASN A 148 11.64 -12.17 6.29
CA ASN A 148 10.92 -11.93 7.51
C ASN A 148 9.53 -12.60 7.45
N VAL A 149 9.53 -13.93 7.41
CA VAL A 149 8.32 -14.76 7.21
C VAL A 149 7.34 -14.67 8.39
N HIS A 150 7.76 -14.07 9.50
CA HIS A 150 7.00 -14.02 10.76
C HIS A 150 6.86 -12.63 11.38
N ASN A 151 7.72 -11.65 11.07
CA ASN A 151 7.53 -10.27 11.52
C ASN A 151 6.75 -9.52 10.45
N GLN A 152 5.63 -8.96 10.88
CA GLN A 152 4.49 -8.56 10.06
C GLN A 152 4.71 -7.17 9.43
N THR A 153 5.62 -7.07 8.45
CA THR A 153 5.65 -5.91 7.54
C THR A 153 4.66 -6.11 6.39
N LYS A 154 4.00 -5.03 5.91
CA LYS A 154 3.09 -5.11 4.75
C LYS A 154 3.81 -5.52 3.45
N TRP A 155 5.14 -5.33 3.38
CA TRP A 155 5.99 -5.89 2.32
C TRP A 155 6.38 -7.34 2.65
N PHE A 156 5.99 -8.29 1.79
CA PHE A 156 6.23 -9.72 1.96
C PHE A 156 7.72 -10.06 2.10
N GLY A 157 8.09 -10.56 3.29
CA GLY A 157 9.47 -10.79 3.73
C GLY A 157 10.39 -11.56 2.77
N PRO A 158 9.96 -12.67 2.12
CA PRO A 158 10.78 -13.40 1.14
C PRO A 158 11.27 -12.60 -0.07
N HIS A 159 10.58 -11.49 -0.38
CA HIS A 159 10.95 -10.59 -1.47
C HIS A 159 11.11 -9.15 -0.97
N ARG A 160 11.39 -8.94 0.32
CA ARG A 160 11.79 -7.62 0.84
C ARG A 160 13.26 -7.38 0.54
N ARG A 161 13.56 -7.07 -0.72
CA ARG A 161 14.94 -6.89 -1.23
C ARG A 161 15.03 -5.80 -2.29
N VAL A 162 16.27 -5.33 -2.49
CA VAL A 162 16.63 -4.40 -3.55
C VAL A 162 17.67 -5.03 -4.48
N LEU A 163 17.41 -4.94 -5.78
CA LEU A 163 18.34 -5.30 -6.84
C LEU A 163 19.19 -4.09 -7.23
N ALA A 164 20.45 -4.34 -7.56
CA ALA A 164 21.31 -3.38 -8.23
C ALA A 164 21.45 -3.78 -9.70
N VAL A 165 21.16 -2.85 -10.61
CA VAL A 165 21.19 -3.08 -12.07
C VAL A 165 22.15 -2.09 -12.71
N ASP A 166 23.19 -2.62 -13.34
CA ASP A 166 24.15 -1.87 -14.13
C ASP A 166 23.57 -1.60 -15.52
N ALA A 167 22.99 -0.42 -15.70
CA ALA A 167 22.47 0.07 -16.97
C ALA A 167 23.52 0.95 -17.68
N PRO A 168 23.40 1.19 -19.00
CA PRO A 168 24.25 2.17 -19.68
C PRO A 168 24.20 3.53 -18.98
N GLU A 169 25.37 4.01 -18.54
CA GLU A 169 25.56 5.32 -17.88
C GLU A 169 24.84 5.49 -16.52
N LYS A 170 24.24 4.43 -15.97
CA LYS A 170 23.41 4.52 -14.75
C LYS A 170 23.51 3.27 -13.88
N LEU A 171 23.49 3.48 -12.58
CA LEU A 171 23.20 2.44 -11.60
C LEU A 171 21.73 2.59 -11.19
N ILE A 172 20.96 1.52 -11.36
CA ILE A 172 19.57 1.46 -10.90
C ILE A 172 19.51 0.63 -9.62
N LEU A 173 18.92 1.18 -8.57
CA LEU A 173 18.48 0.42 -7.40
C LEU A 173 16.98 0.22 -7.51
N ALA A 174 16.50 -1.01 -7.41
CA ALA A 174 15.11 -1.35 -7.63
C ALA A 174 14.58 -2.29 -6.55
N THR A 175 13.37 -2.04 -6.05
CA THR A 175 12.68 -3.03 -5.24
C THR A 175 12.35 -4.27 -6.08
N ASP A 176 12.43 -5.44 -5.46
CA ASP A 176 12.06 -6.71 -6.10
C ASP A 176 11.21 -7.53 -5.13
N GLY A 177 9.93 -7.20 -5.11
CA GLY A 177 8.97 -7.86 -4.24
C GLY A 177 7.84 -7.01 -3.73
N LEU A 178 7.95 -5.69 -3.86
CA LEU A 178 6.93 -4.77 -3.38
C LEU A 178 5.59 -5.09 -4.04
N SER A 179 5.62 -5.36 -5.34
CA SER A 179 4.47 -5.77 -6.15
C SER A 179 3.84 -7.11 -5.76
N THR A 180 4.44 -7.88 -4.86
CA THR A 180 3.93 -9.19 -4.47
C THR A 180 2.76 -9.03 -3.50
N PRO A 181 1.53 -9.43 -3.86
CA PRO A 181 0.41 -9.36 -2.92
C PRO A 181 0.63 -10.31 -1.74
N TRP A 182 0.28 -9.87 -0.54
CA TRP A 182 0.45 -10.64 0.70
C TRP A 182 -0.58 -11.77 0.85
N ALA A 183 -1.56 -11.85 -0.06
CA ALA A 183 -2.59 -12.88 -0.05
C ALA A 183 -2.94 -13.31 -1.47
N GLY A 184 -3.48 -14.52 -1.63
CA GLY A 184 -3.97 -15.06 -2.90
C GLY A 184 -5.12 -14.27 -3.56
N ILE A 185 -5.31 -13.02 -3.17
CA ILE A 185 -6.31 -12.11 -3.68
C ILE A 185 -5.89 -11.66 -5.08
N SER A 186 -6.69 -12.05 -6.06
CA SER A 186 -6.55 -11.66 -7.47
C SER A 186 -7.11 -10.26 -7.77
N GLU A 187 -7.65 -9.57 -6.76
CA GLU A 187 -8.20 -8.22 -6.91
C GLU A 187 -7.06 -7.20 -6.82
N PRO A 188 -7.02 -6.19 -7.71
CA PRO A 188 -5.96 -5.17 -7.75
C PRO A 188 -5.71 -4.51 -6.39
N GLU A 189 -6.78 -4.30 -5.62
CA GLU A 189 -6.78 -3.50 -4.39
C GLU A 189 -6.05 -4.13 -3.19
N ASN A 190 -5.42 -5.31 -3.32
CA ASN A 190 -4.94 -6.12 -2.20
C ASN A 190 -3.48 -6.61 -2.33
N GLY A 191 -2.61 -5.71 -2.80
CA GLY A 191 -1.14 -5.81 -2.76
C GLY A 191 -0.54 -4.44 -3.00
N VAL A 192 0.74 -4.22 -2.72
CA VAL A 192 1.35 -2.94 -3.08
C VAL A 192 1.46 -2.91 -4.60
N GLU A 193 0.69 -2.08 -5.28
CA GLU A 193 0.50 -2.14 -6.73
C GLU A 193 1.68 -1.54 -7.52
N CYS A 194 2.93 -1.61 -7.06
CA CYS A 194 4.07 -1.02 -7.76
C CYS A 194 5.42 -1.65 -7.40
N GLU A 195 6.44 -1.31 -8.19
CA GLU A 195 7.84 -1.37 -7.75
C GLU A 195 8.43 0.04 -7.72
N LEU A 196 9.33 0.28 -6.76
CA LEU A 196 10.09 1.52 -6.66
C LEU A 196 11.48 1.33 -7.26
N PHE A 197 12.03 2.41 -7.82
CA PHE A 197 13.44 2.43 -8.21
C PHE A 197 14.07 3.82 -8.09
N MET A 198 15.39 3.84 -7.99
CA MET A 198 16.24 5.02 -8.00
C MET A 198 17.27 4.88 -9.11
N GLU A 199 17.69 6.01 -9.68
CA GLU A 199 18.78 6.07 -10.66
C GLU A 199 19.93 6.92 -10.10
N PHE A 200 21.15 6.44 -10.27
CA PHE A 200 22.37 7.13 -9.88
C PHE A 200 23.38 7.13 -11.03
N ASP A 201 24.25 8.13 -11.07
CA ASP A 201 25.47 8.04 -11.88
C ASP A 201 26.39 6.97 -11.26
N PRO A 202 26.88 5.97 -12.01
CA PRO A 202 27.72 4.91 -11.48
C PRO A 202 29.00 5.42 -10.79
N ALA A 203 29.50 6.61 -11.15
CA ALA A 203 30.69 7.20 -10.56
C ALA A 203 30.42 7.84 -9.18
N THR A 204 29.15 8.06 -8.81
CA THR A 204 28.78 8.79 -7.59
C THR A 204 28.70 7.92 -6.33
N LEU A 205 28.56 6.59 -6.48
CA LEU A 205 28.39 5.68 -5.36
C LEU A 205 29.48 4.61 -5.33
N ASP A 206 30.16 4.50 -4.20
CA ASP A 206 30.93 3.30 -3.87
C ASP A 206 30.01 2.18 -3.35
N SER A 207 30.59 1.04 -2.95
CA SER A 207 29.82 -0.09 -2.42
C SER A 207 29.03 0.26 -1.15
N THR A 208 29.58 1.11 -0.30
CA THR A 208 28.96 1.51 0.98
C THR A 208 27.78 2.44 0.73
N GLY A 209 27.96 3.45 -0.13
CA GLY A 209 26.91 4.34 -0.60
C GLY A 209 25.79 3.57 -1.29
N THR A 210 26.14 2.62 -2.15
CA THR A 210 25.15 1.75 -2.82
C THR A 210 24.32 0.97 -1.79
N ALA A 211 24.94 0.38 -0.78
CA ALA A 211 24.23 -0.32 0.29
C ALA A 211 23.34 0.61 1.12
N ASN A 212 23.80 1.83 1.42
CA ASN A 212 23.03 2.82 2.16
C ASN A 212 21.75 3.23 1.40
N TRP A 213 21.87 3.56 0.11
CA TRP A 213 20.72 3.90 -0.73
C TRP A 213 19.78 2.72 -0.94
N ALA A 214 20.29 1.49 -1.01
CA ALA A 214 19.45 0.30 -1.06
C ALA A 214 18.64 0.12 0.23
N ASN A 215 19.25 0.33 1.41
CA ASN A 215 18.55 0.30 2.69
C ASN A 215 17.49 1.41 2.80
N LEU A 216 17.78 2.61 2.28
CA LEU A 216 16.76 3.66 2.18
C LEU A 216 15.59 3.19 1.31
N LEU A 217 15.87 2.63 0.12
CA LEU A 217 14.83 2.17 -0.80
C LEU A 217 13.98 1.05 -0.18
N ILE A 218 14.58 0.18 0.65
CA ILE A 218 13.86 -0.78 1.47
C ILE A 218 12.88 -0.08 2.42
N ASN A 219 13.33 0.93 3.16
CA ASN A 219 12.48 1.67 4.08
C ASN A 219 11.36 2.43 3.36
N LEU A 220 11.63 2.98 2.17
CA LEU A 220 10.60 3.59 1.33
C LEU A 220 9.57 2.57 0.89
N GLY A 221 10.00 1.37 0.49
CA GLY A 221 9.09 0.28 0.15
C GLY A 221 8.21 -0.11 1.33
N ASP A 222 8.74 -0.15 2.56
CA ASP A 222 7.92 -0.41 3.77
C ASP A 222 6.86 0.68 3.98
N LEU A 223 7.22 1.96 3.83
CA LEU A 223 6.26 3.06 3.94
C LEU A 223 5.18 2.98 2.85
N VAL A 224 5.58 2.72 1.60
CA VAL A 224 4.64 2.56 0.49
C VAL A 224 3.71 1.36 0.72
N ALA A 225 4.25 0.27 1.27
CA ALA A 225 3.48 -0.91 1.64
C ALA A 225 2.50 -0.64 2.77
N ASP A 226 2.77 0.33 3.67
CA ASP A 226 1.97 0.64 4.85
C ASP A 226 0.59 1.29 4.56
N GLY A 227 0.13 1.30 3.31
CA GLY A 227 -1.27 1.61 2.98
C GLY A 227 -1.53 3.03 2.50
N HIS A 228 -0.50 3.74 2.04
CA HIS A 228 -0.66 5.11 1.53
C HIS A 228 -1.29 5.22 0.12
N ARG A 229 -1.72 4.11 -0.51
CA ARG A 229 -2.23 4.09 -1.90
C ARG A 229 -1.36 4.92 -2.86
N VAL A 230 -0.04 4.85 -2.65
CA VAL A 230 0.93 5.76 -3.26
C VAL A 230 0.88 5.71 -4.77
N ALA A 231 0.72 4.52 -5.36
CA ALA A 231 0.62 4.37 -6.81
C ALA A 231 -0.55 5.18 -7.39
N ARG A 232 -1.73 5.13 -6.76
CA ARG A 232 -2.89 5.94 -7.15
C ARG A 232 -2.62 7.43 -7.02
N ASP A 233 -2.00 7.85 -5.92
CA ASP A 233 -1.76 9.28 -5.68
C ASP A 233 -0.67 9.83 -6.63
N VAL A 234 0.37 9.04 -6.91
CA VAL A 234 1.36 9.33 -7.96
C VAL A 234 0.70 9.38 -9.34
N GLU A 235 -0.18 8.45 -9.69
CA GLU A 235 -0.91 8.46 -10.97
C GLU A 235 -1.80 9.71 -11.11
N LYS A 236 -2.54 10.04 -10.05
CA LYS A 236 -3.43 11.22 -10.03
C LYS A 236 -2.66 12.53 -10.17
N HIS A 237 -1.51 12.65 -9.51
CA HIS A 237 -0.77 13.91 -9.40
C HIS A 237 0.46 13.98 -10.35
N GLY A 238 0.82 12.88 -11.01
CA GLY A 238 2.05 12.69 -11.79
C GLY A 238 3.29 12.49 -10.91
N ALA A 239 3.46 13.34 -9.89
CA ALA A 239 4.47 13.22 -8.86
C ALA A 239 3.99 13.79 -7.52
N ILE A 240 4.52 13.25 -6.43
CA ILE A 240 4.22 13.67 -5.06
C ILE A 240 5.50 13.87 -4.26
N LEU A 241 5.48 14.82 -3.33
CA LEU A 241 6.49 14.95 -2.28
C LEU A 241 6.14 13.97 -1.15
N PHE A 242 6.95 12.93 -0.98
CA PHE A 242 6.56 11.77 -0.18
C PHE A 242 7.02 11.85 1.27
N CYS A 243 8.32 11.78 1.53
CA CYS A 243 8.84 11.72 2.89
C CYS A 243 10.09 12.60 3.08
N ARG A 244 10.41 12.86 4.35
CA ARG A 244 11.67 13.50 4.75
C ARG A 244 12.77 12.46 4.90
N LEU A 245 13.98 12.83 4.52
CA LEU A 245 15.19 12.06 4.78
C LEU A 245 15.83 12.52 6.10
N THR A 246 16.57 11.62 6.74
CA THR A 246 17.43 11.96 7.88
C THR A 246 18.66 12.73 7.42
N GLU A 247 19.38 13.34 8.37
CA GLU A 247 20.60 14.12 8.09
C GLU A 247 21.71 13.28 7.44
N ASP A 248 21.64 11.94 7.55
CA ASP A 248 22.57 10.99 6.94
C ASP A 248 22.62 11.08 5.40
N TYR A 249 21.59 11.67 4.78
CA TYR A 249 21.48 11.84 3.32
C TYR A 249 21.76 13.27 2.85
N ALA A 250 22.24 14.15 3.74
CA ALA A 250 22.55 15.53 3.38
C ALA A 250 23.49 15.61 2.15
N PRO A 251 23.25 16.56 1.21
CA PRO A 251 22.31 17.67 1.29
C PRO A 251 20.85 17.33 0.89
N LEU A 252 20.55 16.07 0.59
CA LEU A 252 19.24 15.62 0.15
C LEU A 252 18.33 15.45 1.37
N THR A 253 17.16 16.10 1.37
CA THR A 253 16.28 16.19 2.55
C THR A 253 14.89 15.60 2.32
N ARG A 254 14.55 15.26 1.07
CA ARG A 254 13.22 14.78 0.68
C ARG A 254 13.29 13.71 -0.40
N ILE A 255 12.26 12.89 -0.46
CA ILE A 255 11.97 11.99 -1.59
C ILE A 255 10.76 12.52 -2.36
N ILE A 256 10.91 12.62 -3.67
CA ILE A 256 9.81 12.72 -4.62
C ILE A 256 9.52 11.34 -5.18
N LEU A 257 8.25 10.96 -5.26
CA LEU A 257 7.81 9.79 -6.00
C LEU A 257 7.11 10.23 -7.28
N SER A 258 7.46 9.64 -8.42
CA SER A 258 6.90 9.99 -9.73
C SER A 258 6.66 8.76 -10.59
N CYS A 259 5.66 8.84 -11.46
CA CYS A 259 5.34 7.75 -12.37
C CYS A 259 6.46 7.58 -13.41
N ASP A 260 6.90 6.34 -13.64
CA ASP A 260 7.68 6.01 -14.84
C ASP A 260 6.70 5.48 -15.90
N PRO A 261 6.89 5.81 -17.19
CA PRO A 261 5.99 5.34 -18.25
C PRO A 261 6.02 3.81 -18.45
N SER A 262 7.02 3.13 -17.90
CA SER A 262 7.14 1.67 -18.00
C SER A 262 6.33 0.96 -16.92
N ARG A 263 5.97 -0.28 -17.21
CA ARG A 263 5.31 -1.19 -16.29
C ARG A 263 6.06 -2.52 -16.28
N ILE A 264 5.92 -3.27 -15.19
CA ILE A 264 6.37 -4.66 -15.14
C ILE A 264 5.19 -5.54 -15.53
N ASP A 265 5.27 -6.12 -16.72
CA ASP A 265 4.30 -7.07 -17.24
C ASP A 265 4.67 -8.52 -16.89
N GLY A 266 3.76 -9.46 -17.17
CA GLY A 266 4.01 -10.90 -16.99
C GLY A 266 3.97 -11.39 -15.55
N LEU A 267 3.64 -10.52 -14.59
CA LEU A 267 3.40 -10.90 -13.20
C LEU A 267 2.12 -11.76 -13.10
N PRO A 268 2.09 -12.81 -12.26
CA PRO A 268 0.92 -13.68 -12.10
C PRO A 268 -0.37 -12.97 -11.65
N PHE A 269 -0.24 -11.77 -11.10
CA PHE A 269 -1.33 -10.94 -10.54
C PHE A 269 -1.56 -9.65 -11.34
N GLY A 270 -1.03 -9.57 -12.57
CA GLY A 270 -1.23 -8.43 -13.47
C GLY A 270 -0.10 -7.40 -13.44
N SER A 271 -0.08 -6.54 -14.45
CA SER A 271 1.00 -5.55 -14.62
C SER A 271 0.99 -4.50 -13.52
N VAL A 272 2.16 -4.12 -13.02
CA VAL A 272 2.30 -3.06 -12.01
C VAL A 272 3.08 -1.85 -12.57
N PRO A 273 2.70 -0.60 -12.23
CA PRO A 273 3.50 0.57 -12.52
C PRO A 273 4.87 0.53 -11.84
N LEU A 274 5.83 1.21 -12.47
CA LEU A 274 7.06 1.63 -11.82
C LEU A 274 6.94 3.05 -11.30
N ILE A 275 7.45 3.26 -10.09
CA ILE A 275 7.53 4.57 -9.46
C ILE A 275 9.01 4.89 -9.25
N ARG A 276 9.44 6.02 -9.79
CA ARG A 276 10.77 6.56 -9.55
C ARG A 276 10.79 7.33 -8.24
N ALA A 277 11.71 6.96 -7.36
CA ALA A 277 12.08 7.72 -6.18
C ALA A 277 13.28 8.62 -6.51
N THR A 278 13.09 9.93 -6.40
CA THR A 278 14.12 10.94 -6.66
C THR A 278 14.42 11.68 -5.36
N PRO A 279 15.64 11.54 -4.80
CA PRO A 279 16.03 12.35 -3.66
C PRO A 279 16.34 13.78 -4.12
N VAL A 280 15.88 14.77 -3.33
CA VAL A 280 16.08 16.20 -3.63
C VAL A 280 16.45 16.98 -2.37
N ALA A 281 17.17 18.07 -2.55
CA ALA A 281 17.47 19.05 -1.51
C ALA A 281 16.28 20.01 -1.29
N GLU A 282 16.19 20.60 -0.10
CA GLU A 282 15.08 21.49 0.26
C GLU A 282 14.99 22.71 -0.69
N ALA A 283 16.14 23.24 -1.11
CA ALA A 283 16.23 24.37 -2.04
C ALA A 283 15.55 24.10 -3.40
N GLU A 284 15.40 22.85 -3.79
CA GLU A 284 14.84 22.48 -5.09
C GLU A 284 13.31 22.56 -5.12
N ILE A 285 12.70 22.50 -3.94
CA ILE A 285 11.26 22.55 -3.68
C ILE A 285 10.83 23.83 -2.91
N GLU A 286 11.71 24.84 -2.86
CA GLU A 286 11.40 26.15 -2.29
C GLU A 286 10.19 26.78 -2.99
N GLY A 287 9.33 27.45 -2.22
CA GLY A 287 8.11 28.08 -2.72
C GLY A 287 6.90 27.14 -2.84
N ARG A 288 6.97 25.93 -2.27
CA ARG A 288 5.80 25.04 -2.16
C ARG A 288 4.64 25.71 -1.42
N ASP A 289 3.43 25.47 -1.91
CA ASP A 289 2.20 25.79 -1.19
C ASP A 289 2.02 24.78 -0.04
N PRO A 290 2.01 25.22 1.24
CA PRO A 290 1.82 24.31 2.37
C PRO A 290 0.44 23.65 2.40
N ASP A 291 -0.53 24.22 1.68
CA ASP A 291 -1.91 23.73 1.63
C ASP A 291 -2.17 22.83 0.39
N GLU A 292 -1.20 22.69 -0.52
CA GLU A 292 -1.31 21.79 -1.68
C GLU A 292 -1.15 20.33 -1.25
N ASP A 293 -2.16 19.51 -1.55
CA ASP A 293 -2.11 18.06 -1.41
C ASP A 293 -0.83 17.49 -2.03
N TRP A 294 -0.08 16.74 -1.23
CA TRP A 294 1.15 16.05 -1.62
C TRP A 294 2.27 16.95 -2.17
N GLY A 295 2.17 18.28 -2.07
CA GLY A 295 3.16 19.22 -2.63
C GLY A 295 3.48 18.95 -4.10
N ALA A 296 2.49 18.50 -4.87
CA ALA A 296 2.66 17.92 -6.19
C ALA A 296 3.28 18.90 -7.20
N THR A 297 2.94 20.19 -7.12
CA THR A 297 3.52 21.21 -8.01
C THR A 297 5.01 21.38 -7.77
N ALA A 298 5.44 21.48 -6.51
CA ALA A 298 6.86 21.57 -6.17
C ALA A 298 7.62 20.32 -6.63
N ALA A 299 7.03 19.14 -6.45
CA ALA A 299 7.60 17.88 -6.92
C ALA A 299 7.82 17.86 -8.44
N ARG A 300 6.79 18.20 -9.23
CA ARG A 300 6.89 18.26 -10.70
C ARG A 300 7.93 19.28 -11.17
N GLN A 301 7.99 20.45 -10.54
CA GLN A 301 8.97 21.49 -10.88
C GLN A 301 10.41 21.05 -10.57
N ALA A 302 10.66 20.41 -9.43
CA ALA A 302 11.97 19.87 -9.09
C ALA A 302 12.41 18.79 -10.09
N LEU A 303 11.52 17.85 -10.45
CA LEU A 303 11.81 16.83 -11.45
C LEU A 303 12.11 17.41 -12.84
N ALA A 304 11.40 18.46 -13.26
CA ALA A 304 11.66 19.14 -14.53
C ALA A 304 13.08 19.76 -14.58
N LYS A 305 13.58 20.30 -13.45
CA LYS A 305 14.97 20.80 -13.35
C LYS A 305 16.01 19.68 -13.53
N HIS A 306 15.66 18.46 -13.16
CA HIS A 306 16.47 17.25 -13.35
C HIS A 306 16.32 16.66 -14.76
N GLY A 307 15.52 17.27 -15.64
CA GLY A 307 15.22 16.76 -16.98
C GLY A 307 14.29 15.53 -16.98
N ILE A 308 13.66 15.22 -15.85
CA ILE A 308 12.71 14.11 -15.72
C ILE A 308 11.34 14.59 -16.19
N ARG A 309 10.81 13.94 -17.24
CA ARG A 309 9.46 14.19 -17.76
C ARG A 309 8.50 13.20 -17.13
N ILE A 310 7.32 13.71 -16.76
CA ILE A 310 6.22 13.00 -16.11
C ILE A 310 5.05 12.97 -17.10
#